data_AF-A0AA37HME4-F1
#
_entry.id   AF-A0AA37HME4-F1
#
_cell.length_a   1.000
_cell.length_b   1.000
_cell.length_c   1.000
_cell.angle_alpha   90.00
_cell.angle_beta   90.00
_cell.angle_gamma   90.00
#
_symmetry.space_group_name_H-M   'P 1'
#
loop_
_entity.id
_entity.type
_entity.pdbx_description
1 polymer ?
#
loop_
_entity_poly.entity_id
_entity_poly.type
_entity_poly.pdbx_seq_one_letter_code
_entity_poly.pdbx_strand_id
1 'polypeptide(L)'
;MGERSQENVFVLMAAAIREAARLTARTLELARVETDGNIRALAGLAAKVLAIAVLVVSAFFVFLDAAVKMLAALIGLEAISALIVAAPFLGVAVILGLMGARRIALHNLEPWRSLREAERIAALAPSLAPSPGSALSRPAPSSR
;
A
#
# COMPACT_ATOMS: atom_id res chain seq x y z
N MET A 1 38.04 -29.21 33.49
CA MET A 1 38.37 -28.21 32.45
C MET A 1 37.17 -27.86 31.53
N GLY A 2 35.95 -28.33 31.78
CA GLY A 2 34.79 -28.18 30.86
C GLY A 2 33.88 -26.97 31.12
N GLU A 3 33.80 -26.46 32.36
CA GLU A 3 32.86 -25.37 32.73
C GLU A 3 33.22 -24.02 32.08
N ARG A 4 34.53 -23.70 31.98
CA ARG A 4 35.01 -22.46 31.32
C ARG A 4 34.66 -22.39 29.83
N SER A 5 34.47 -23.53 29.16
CA SER A 5 34.13 -23.55 27.74
C SER A 5 32.64 -23.26 27.51
N GLN A 6 31.75 -23.71 28.38
CA GLN A 6 30.33 -23.40 28.27
C GLN A 6 30.05 -21.93 28.59
N GLU A 7 30.68 -21.40 29.63
CA GLU A 7 30.55 -19.99 30.01
C GLU A 7 30.99 -19.04 28.87
N ASN A 8 32.09 -19.36 28.18
CA ASN A 8 32.54 -18.62 27.00
C ASN A 8 31.57 -18.71 25.80
N VAL A 9 30.93 -19.87 25.57
CA VAL A 9 29.94 -20.02 24.49
C VAL A 9 28.69 -19.19 24.76
N PHE A 10 28.21 -19.15 26.01
CA PHE A 10 27.08 -18.31 26.40
C PHE A 10 27.38 -16.82 26.23
N VAL A 11 28.59 -16.38 26.61
CA VAL A 11 29.02 -14.98 26.44
C VAL A 11 29.08 -14.61 24.95
N LEU A 12 29.63 -15.47 24.09
CA LEU A 12 29.69 -15.22 22.65
C LEU A 12 28.30 -15.21 21.99
N MET A 13 27.41 -16.11 22.42
CA MET A 13 26.04 -16.15 21.92
C MET A 13 25.24 -14.92 22.34
N ALA A 14 25.38 -14.49 23.60
CA ALA A 14 24.79 -13.24 24.08
C ALA A 14 25.34 -12.02 23.34
N ALA A 15 26.64 -12.00 23.03
CA ALA A 15 27.27 -10.95 22.24
C ALA A 15 26.76 -10.94 20.79
N ALA A 16 26.60 -12.10 20.15
CA ALA A 16 26.06 -12.23 18.81
C ALA A 16 24.59 -11.78 18.72
N ILE A 17 23.76 -12.16 19.70
CA ILE A 17 22.36 -11.71 19.79
C ILE A 17 22.31 -10.18 19.95
N ARG A 18 23.18 -9.61 20.79
CA ARG A 18 23.23 -8.16 21.00
C ARG A 18 23.65 -7.42 19.73
N GLU A 19 24.63 -7.94 18.99
CA GLU A 19 25.05 -7.33 17.73
C GLU A 19 23.99 -7.48 16.65
N ALA A 20 23.32 -8.63 16.57
CA ALA A 20 22.18 -8.83 15.67
C ALA A 20 21.05 -7.84 15.97
N ALA A 21 20.67 -7.67 17.23
CA ALA A 21 19.66 -6.69 17.64
C ALA A 21 20.07 -5.26 17.26
N ARG A 22 21.36 -4.91 17.41
CA ARG A 22 21.89 -3.60 17.01
C ARG A 22 21.79 -3.37 15.50
N LEU A 23 22.10 -4.38 14.69
CA LEU A 23 21.98 -4.32 13.24
C LEU A 23 20.52 -4.18 12.81
N THR A 24 19.61 -4.97 13.39
CA THR A 24 18.17 -4.87 13.12
C THR A 24 17.58 -3.51 13.50
N ALA A 25 18.01 -2.93 14.62
CA ALA A 25 17.57 -1.59 15.01
C ALA A 25 17.94 -0.53 13.96
N ARG A 26 19.16 -0.62 13.41
CA ARG A 26 19.63 0.30 12.35
C ARG A 26 18.88 0.13 11.03
N THR A 27 18.59 -1.10 10.62
CA THR A 27 17.81 -1.33 9.39
C THR A 27 16.38 -0.83 9.55
N LEU A 28 15.80 -0.95 10.74
CA LEU A 28 14.46 -0.42 11.02
C LEU A 28 14.43 1.11 11.04
N GLU A 29 15.47 1.75 11.58
CA GLU A 29 15.61 3.21 11.56
C GLU A 29 15.71 3.75 10.12
N LEU A 30 16.57 3.14 9.30
CA LEU A 30 16.69 3.46 7.88
C LEU A 30 15.38 3.24 7.12
N ALA A 31 14.74 2.08 7.33
CA ALA A 31 13.46 1.76 6.73
C ALA A 31 12.41 2.81 7.11
N ARG A 32 12.35 3.23 8.37
CA ARG A 32 11.40 4.26 8.83
C ARG A 32 11.62 5.60 8.14
N VAL A 33 12.86 6.04 8.01
CA VAL A 33 13.20 7.29 7.33
C VAL A 33 12.78 7.26 5.86
N GLU A 34 13.03 6.14 5.17
CA GLU A 34 12.61 5.94 3.78
C GLU A 34 11.08 5.90 3.66
N THR A 35 10.41 5.23 4.59
CA THR A 35 8.94 5.11 4.60
C THR A 35 8.28 6.47 4.84
N ASP A 36 8.78 7.29 5.77
CA ASP A 36 8.25 8.63 6.05
C ASP A 36 8.42 9.57 4.85
N GLY A 37 9.56 9.49 4.16
CA GLY A 37 9.81 10.23 2.92
C GLY A 37 8.84 9.82 1.80
N ASN A 38 8.63 8.52 1.63
CA ASN A 38 7.72 7.98 0.63
C ASN A 38 6.25 8.33 0.93
N ILE A 39 5.81 8.24 2.19
CA ILE A 39 4.46 8.62 2.61
C ILE A 39 4.21 10.11 2.31
N ARG A 40 5.17 10.98 2.64
CA ARG A 40 5.04 12.42 2.35
C ARG A 40 4.98 12.70 0.85
N ALA A 41 5.78 11.99 0.04
CA ALA A 41 5.74 12.10 -1.40
C ALA A 41 4.39 11.65 -1.99
N LEU A 42 3.86 10.51 -1.52
CA LEU A 42 2.54 10.00 -1.91
C LEU A 42 1.41 10.95 -1.49
N ALA A 43 1.44 11.47 -0.27
CA ALA A 43 0.47 12.46 0.20
C ALA A 43 0.51 13.74 -0.66
N GLY A 44 1.71 14.22 -0.99
CA GLY A 44 1.90 15.36 -1.89
C GLY A 44 1.38 15.09 -3.30
N LEU A 45 1.60 13.90 -3.85
CA LEU A 45 1.07 13.48 -5.14
C LEU A 45 -0.46 13.41 -5.10
N ALA A 46 -1.05 12.79 -4.07
CA ALA A 46 -2.49 12.69 -3.89
C ALA A 46 -3.15 14.07 -3.81
N ALA A 47 -2.54 15.01 -3.05
CA ALA A 47 -3.02 16.38 -2.96
C ALA A 47 -3.01 17.09 -4.32
N LYS A 48 -1.94 16.94 -5.11
CA LYS A 48 -1.85 17.51 -6.47
C LYS A 48 -2.89 16.92 -7.41
N VAL A 49 -3.06 15.60 -7.39
CA VAL A 49 -4.07 14.90 -8.21
C VAL A 49 -5.47 15.39 -7.84
N LEU A 50 -5.76 15.51 -6.54
CA LEU A 50 -7.04 16.05 -6.07
C LEU A 50 -7.26 17.49 -6.53
N ALA A 51 -6.25 18.36 -6.41
CA ALA A 51 -6.33 19.74 -6.86
C ALA A 51 -6.61 19.83 -8.37
N ILE A 52 -5.90 19.04 -9.18
CA ILE A 52 -6.14 18.96 -10.63
C ILE A 52 -7.56 18.48 -10.91
N ALA A 53 -8.03 17.43 -10.22
CA ALA A 53 -9.38 16.91 -10.40
C ALA A 53 -10.44 17.98 -10.13
N VAL A 54 -10.31 18.74 -9.04
CA VAL A 54 -11.23 19.84 -8.69
C VAL A 54 -11.22 20.93 -9.77
N LEU A 55 -10.04 21.35 -10.24
CA LEU A 55 -9.92 22.36 -11.28
C LEU A 55 -10.53 21.90 -12.61
N VAL A 56 -10.26 20.65 -13.02
CA VAL A 56 -10.80 20.07 -14.25
C VAL A 56 -12.32 20.02 -14.19
N VAL A 57 -12.89 19.51 -13.09
CA VAL A 57 -14.35 19.45 -12.91
C VAL A 57 -14.97 20.84 -12.92
N SER A 58 -14.35 21.80 -12.23
CA SER A 58 -14.85 23.18 -12.16
C SER A 58 -14.81 23.87 -13.52
N ALA A 59 -13.67 23.80 -14.22
CA ALA A 59 -13.51 24.35 -15.56
C ALA A 59 -14.47 23.70 -16.57
N PHE A 60 -14.72 22.40 -16.42
CA PHE A 60 -15.67 21.68 -17.25
C PHE A 60 -17.11 22.19 -17.08
N PHE A 61 -17.57 22.44 -15.84
CA PHE A 61 -18.89 23.02 -15.61
C PHE A 61 -19.02 24.45 -16.15
N VAL A 62 -17.99 25.28 -15.98
CA VAL A 62 -17.95 26.63 -16.56
C VAL A 62 -18.01 26.56 -18.09
N PHE A 63 -17.27 25.62 -18.69
CA PHE A 63 -17.31 25.38 -20.13
C PHE A 63 -18.70 24.94 -20.60
N LEU A 64 -19.37 24.02 -19.90
CA LEU A 64 -20.72 23.59 -20.23
C LEU A 64 -21.70 24.78 -20.17
N ASP A 65 -21.68 25.57 -19.11
CA ASP A 65 -22.53 26.76 -18.98
C ASP A 65 -22.30 27.75 -20.14
N ALA A 66 -21.04 28.05 -20.46
CA ALA A 66 -20.70 28.92 -21.57
C ALA A 66 -21.17 28.37 -22.93
N ALA A 67 -20.98 27.08 -23.17
CA ALA A 67 -21.42 26.41 -24.40
C ALA A 67 -22.95 26.39 -24.53
N VAL A 68 -23.66 26.14 -23.43
CA VAL A 68 -25.13 26.19 -23.38
C VAL A 68 -25.63 27.59 -23.67
N LYS A 69 -25.07 28.62 -23.03
CA LYS A 69 -25.44 30.02 -23.28
C LYS A 69 -25.15 30.46 -24.71
N MET A 70 -23.99 30.06 -25.24
CA MET A 70 -23.64 30.32 -26.65
C MET A 70 -24.69 29.71 -27.57
N LEU A 71 -25.05 28.44 -27.39
CA LEU A 71 -26.04 27.77 -28.24
C LEU A 71 -27.47 28.31 -28.03
N ALA A 72 -27.83 28.64 -26.79
CA ALA A 72 -29.10 29.26 -26.44
C ALA A 72 -29.27 30.63 -27.09
N ALA A 73 -28.20 31.41 -27.25
CA ALA A 73 -28.24 32.67 -27.98
C ALA A 73 -28.61 32.50 -29.47
N LEU A 74 -28.33 31.33 -30.06
CA LEU A 74 -28.69 31.02 -31.44
C LEU A 74 -30.11 30.42 -31.56
N ILE A 75 -30.49 29.55 -30.62
CA ILE A 75 -31.76 28.78 -30.69
C ILE A 75 -32.92 29.53 -30.00
N GLY A 76 -32.64 30.40 -29.04
CA GLY A 76 -33.63 31.10 -28.22
C GLY A 76 -34.23 30.26 -27.09
N LEU A 77 -33.87 28.98 -26.97
CA LEU A 77 -34.34 28.07 -25.92
C LEU A 77 -33.17 27.48 -25.13
N GLU A 78 -33.00 27.94 -23.89
CA GLU A 78 -31.91 27.51 -23.01
C GLU A 78 -32.01 26.02 -22.64
N ALA A 79 -33.22 25.53 -22.34
CA ALA A 79 -33.43 24.14 -21.94
C ALA A 79 -33.04 23.13 -23.03
N ILE A 80 -33.36 23.43 -24.30
CA ILE A 80 -33.02 22.57 -25.44
C ILE A 80 -31.51 22.60 -25.67
N SER A 81 -30.88 23.77 -25.59
CA SER A 81 -29.43 23.91 -25.69
C SER A 81 -28.69 23.13 -24.60
N ALA A 82 -29.17 23.20 -23.36
CA ALA A 82 -28.63 22.44 -22.24
C ALA A 82 -28.67 20.93 -22.51
N LEU A 83 -29.80 20.43 -23.02
CA LEU A 83 -29.93 19.01 -23.35
C LEU A 83 -28.97 18.60 -24.47
N ILE A 84 -28.89 19.37 -25.55
CA ILE A 84 -28.03 19.07 -26.71
C ILE A 84 -26.55 19.06 -26.30
N VAL A 85 -26.12 20.04 -25.50
CA VAL A 85 -24.73 20.15 -25.08
C VAL A 85 -24.40 19.09 -24.04
N ALA A 86 -25.20 18.94 -22.98
CA ALA A 86 -24.86 18.06 -21.85
C ALA A 86 -25.03 16.56 -22.15
N ALA A 87 -25.98 16.17 -23.00
CA ALA A 87 -26.26 14.76 -23.30
C ALA A 87 -25.03 13.95 -23.77
N PRO A 88 -24.22 14.39 -24.76
CA PRO A 88 -23.04 13.63 -25.18
C PRO A 88 -22.01 13.48 -24.05
N PHE A 89 -21.77 14.52 -23.25
CA PHE A 89 -20.84 14.44 -22.12
C PHE A 89 -21.35 13.51 -21.03
N LEU A 90 -22.65 13.54 -20.74
CA LEU A 90 -23.28 12.62 -19.80
C LEU A 90 -23.12 11.17 -20.29
N GLY A 91 -23.31 10.91 -21.59
CA GLY A 91 -23.07 9.60 -22.18
C GLY A 91 -21.64 9.11 -21.97
N VAL A 92 -20.64 9.95 -22.26
CA VAL A 92 -19.23 9.62 -22.03
C VAL A 92 -18.94 9.39 -20.54
N ALA A 93 -19.45 10.25 -19.67
CA ALA A 93 -19.25 10.12 -18.22
C ALA A 93 -19.82 8.80 -17.67
N VAL A 94 -21.00 8.39 -18.13
CA VAL A 94 -21.61 7.11 -17.76
C VAL A 94 -20.75 5.94 -18.24
N ILE A 95 -20.29 5.95 -19.50
CA ILE A 95 -19.44 4.89 -20.05
C ILE A 95 -18.15 4.77 -19.24
N LEU A 96 -17.45 5.88 -19.02
CA LEU A 96 -16.20 5.91 -18.27
C LEU A 96 -16.42 5.49 -16.80
N GLY A 97 -17.50 5.95 -16.17
CA GLY A 97 -17.87 5.58 -14.81
C GLY A 97 -18.11 4.08 -14.67
N LEU A 98 -18.85 3.47 -15.60
CA LEU A 98 -19.09 2.03 -15.62
C LEU A 98 -17.80 1.23 -15.88
N MET A 99 -16.95 1.68 -16.81
CA MET A 99 -15.65 1.04 -17.07
C MET A 99 -14.72 1.13 -15.86
N GLY A 100 -14.68 2.29 -15.20
CA GLY A 100 -13.91 2.53 -13.99
C GLY A 100 -14.38 1.64 -12.84
N ALA A 101 -15.69 1.62 -12.57
CA ALA A 101 -16.28 0.77 -11.54
C ALA A 101 -15.97 -0.72 -11.77
N ARG A 102 -16.08 -1.19 -13.02
CA ARG A 102 -15.71 -2.56 -13.39
C ARG A 102 -14.24 -2.86 -13.14
N ARG A 103 -13.32 -1.95 -13.51
CA ARG A 103 -11.87 -2.14 -13.28
C ARG A 103 -11.51 -2.13 -11.80
N ILE A 104 -12.08 -1.22 -11.01
CA ILE A 104 -11.82 -1.14 -9.56
C ILE A 104 -12.33 -2.40 -8.85
N ALA A 105 -13.51 -2.89 -9.22
CA ALA A 105 -14.06 -4.14 -8.67
C ALA A 105 -13.15 -5.35 -8.95
N LEU A 106 -12.47 -5.39 -10.10
CA LEU A 106 -11.53 -6.46 -10.45
C LEU A 106 -10.19 -6.37 -9.70
N HIS A 107 -9.72 -5.16 -9.39
CA HIS A 107 -8.44 -4.95 -8.71
C HIS A 107 -8.52 -4.94 -7.17
N ASN A 108 -9.72 -4.88 -6.58
CA ASN A 108 -9.92 -4.97 -5.12
C ASN A 108 -9.71 -6.38 -4.51
N LEU A 109 -9.13 -7.32 -5.24
CA LEU A 109 -8.76 -8.67 -4.75
C LEU A 109 -7.31 -8.78 -4.24
N GLU A 110 -6.50 -7.73 -4.33
CA GLU A 110 -5.10 -7.74 -3.85
C GLU A 110 -4.86 -6.62 -2.83
N PRO A 111 -5.17 -6.88 -1.54
CA PRO A 111 -4.09 -7.17 -0.59
C PRO A 111 -4.45 -8.28 0.42
N TRP A 112 -5.52 -9.04 0.19
CA TRP A 112 -5.97 -10.05 1.17
C TRP A 112 -5.01 -11.23 1.31
N ARG A 113 -4.17 -11.50 0.29
CA ARG A 113 -3.13 -12.55 0.39
C ARG A 113 -2.02 -12.13 1.36
N SER A 114 -1.48 -10.92 1.20
CA SER A 114 -0.42 -10.40 2.08
C SER A 114 -0.92 -10.17 3.51
N LEU A 115 -2.18 -9.76 3.70
CA LEU A 115 -2.78 -9.63 5.03
C LEU A 115 -2.93 -11.00 5.72
N ARG A 116 -3.46 -12.01 5.01
CA ARG A 116 -3.61 -13.37 5.54
C ARG A 116 -2.28 -14.06 5.79
N GLU A 117 -1.24 -13.72 5.03
CA GLU A 117 0.12 -14.20 5.26
C GLU A 117 0.73 -13.54 6.50
N ALA A 118 0.56 -12.24 6.68
CA ALA A 118 0.97 -11.54 7.90
C ALA A 118 0.26 -12.06 9.15
N GLU A 119 -1.05 -12.30 9.08
CA GLU A 119 -1.84 -12.92 10.15
C GLU A 119 -1.35 -14.33 10.49
N ARG A 120 -1.03 -15.16 9.48
CA ARG A 120 -0.45 -16.49 9.71
C ARG A 120 0.92 -16.43 10.37
N ILE A 121 1.78 -15.50 9.96
CA ILE A 121 3.10 -15.32 10.56
C ILE A 121 2.97 -14.87 12.02
N ALA A 122 2.05 -13.93 12.30
CA ALA A 122 1.75 -13.48 13.65
C ALA A 122 1.19 -14.62 14.53
N ALA A 123 0.34 -15.49 13.97
CA ALA A 123 -0.19 -16.66 14.66
C ALA A 123 0.87 -17.75 14.94
N LEU A 124 1.94 -17.82 14.14
CA LEU A 124 3.05 -18.77 14.31
C LEU A 124 4.15 -18.25 15.24
N ALA A 125 4.22 -16.94 15.51
CA ALA A 125 5.22 -16.33 16.40
C ALA A 125 5.30 -16.97 17.80
N PRO A 126 4.19 -17.39 18.46
CA PRO A 126 4.25 -18.09 19.74
C PRO A 126 4.92 -19.47 19.66
N SER A 127 4.86 -20.14 18.50
CA SER A 127 5.39 -21.50 18.30
C SER A 127 6.87 -21.57 17.93
N LEU A 128 7.47 -20.42 17.56
CA LEU A 128 8.89 -20.27 17.25
C LEU A 128 9.73 -19.91 18.49
N ALA A 129 9.10 -19.75 19.66
CA ALA A 129 9.83 -19.63 20.91
C ALA A 129 10.66 -20.91 21.13
N PRO A 130 11.98 -20.81 21.38
CA PRO A 130 12.84 -21.98 21.47
C PRO A 130 12.37 -22.90 22.60
N SER A 131 11.85 -24.07 22.24
CA SER A 131 11.48 -25.09 23.20
C SER A 131 12.76 -25.67 23.80
N PRO A 132 12.97 -25.64 25.14
CA PRO A 132 14.24 -26.00 25.78
C PRO A 132 14.64 -27.49 25.70
N GLY A 133 14.08 -28.27 24.77
CA GLY A 133 14.22 -29.73 24.75
C GLY A 133 14.65 -30.41 23.44
N SER A 134 14.77 -29.72 22.30
CA SER A 134 14.96 -30.40 21.01
C SER A 134 16.43 -30.64 20.59
N ALA A 135 17.41 -30.19 21.37
CA ALA A 135 18.85 -30.35 21.05
C ALA A 135 19.46 -31.70 21.46
N LEU A 136 18.68 -32.66 21.99
CA LEU A 136 19.23 -33.89 22.60
C LEU A 136 19.06 -35.17 21.77
N SER A 137 18.85 -35.09 20.45
CA SER A 137 18.78 -36.31 19.62
C SER A 137 19.42 -36.11 18.25
N ARG A 138 20.74 -35.95 18.23
CA ARG A 138 21.53 -36.15 17.00
C ARG A 138 22.35 -37.43 17.17
N PRO A 139 22.07 -38.52 16.44
CA PRO A 139 22.85 -39.74 16.54
C PRO A 139 24.27 -39.50 15.98
N ALA A 140 25.27 -40.05 16.67
CA ALA A 140 26.67 -39.89 16.35
C ALA A 140 27.01 -40.45 14.95
N PRO A 141 27.91 -39.81 14.19
CA PRO A 141 28.33 -40.31 12.89
C PRO A 141 29.12 -41.61 13.05
N SER A 142 28.68 -42.65 12.35
CA SER A 142 29.39 -43.93 12.26
C SER A 142 30.73 -43.74 11.55
N SER A 143 31.81 -44.15 12.20
CA SER A 143 33.17 -44.17 11.66
C SER A 143 33.29 -45.14 10.48
N ARG A 144 33.64 -44.62 9.30
CA ARG A 144 34.40 -45.32 8.27
C ARG A 144 35.36 -44.35 7.61
#